data_AF-A0A484KRG1-F1
#
_entry.id   AF-A0A484KRG1-F1
#
_cell.length_a   1.000
_cell.length_b   1.000
_cell.length_c   1.000
_cell.angle_alpha   90.00
_cell.angle_beta   90.00
_cell.angle_gamma   90.00
#
_symmetry.space_group_name_H-M   'P 1'
#
loop_
_entity.id
_entity.type
_entity.pdbx_description
1 polymer ?
#
loop_
_entity_poly.entity_id
_entity_poly.type
_entity_poly.pdbx_seq_one_letter_code
_entity_poly.pdbx_strand_id
1 'polypeptide(L)' 'MSTIIGLCLRVKLMRSLPSRYKVDIRLAPGSHVSEAAVNKQLNDKERIAAALESPYLADVVDECLAPSYQS' A
#
# COMPACT_ATOMS: atom_id res chain seq x y z
N MET A 1 -11.51 -3.19 0.14
CA MET A 1 -10.49 -3.88 0.98
C MET A 1 -9.15 -4.03 0.29
N SER A 2 -9.10 -4.43 -0.99
CA SER A 2 -7.88 -4.57 -1.79
C SER A 2 -6.98 -3.31 -1.81
N THR A 3 -7.57 -2.11 -1.77
CA THR A 3 -6.82 -0.83 -1.74
C THR A 3 -6.03 -0.63 -0.44
N ILE A 4 -6.57 -1.02 0.72
CA ILE A 4 -5.88 -0.87 2.02
C ILE A 4 -4.67 -1.80 2.07
N ILE A 5 -4.84 -3.05 1.65
CA ILE A 5 -3.75 -4.03 1.58
C ILE A 5 -2.60 -3.51 0.70
N GLY A 6 -2.92 -2.98 -0.48
CA GLY A 6 -1.91 -2.42 -1.37
C GLY A 6 -1.23 -1.16 -0.82
N LEU A 7 -1.94 -0.32 -0.07
CA LEU A 7 -1.36 0.84 0.63
C LEU A 7 -0.37 0.38 1.71
N CYS A 8 -0.74 -0.58 2.56
CA CYS A 8 0.15 -1.13 3.58
C CYS A 8 1.40 -1.75 2.96
N LEU A 9 1.26 -2.53 1.87
CA LEU A 9 2.39 -3.10 1.13
C LEU A 9 3.33 -2.01 0.62
N ARG A 10 2.78 -0.96 0.01
CA ARG A 10 3.58 0.15 -0.51
C ARG A 10 4.37 0.84 0.60
N VAL A 11 3.72 1.17 1.71
CA VAL A 11 4.35 1.85 2.84
C VAL A 11 5.42 0.98 3.48
N LYS A 12 5.16 -0.32 3.67
CA LYS A 12 6.16 -1.24 4.23
C LYS A 12 7.40 -1.35 3.34
N LEU A 13 7.20 -1.46 2.03
CA LEU A 13 8.30 -1.50 1.06
C LEU A 13 9.08 -0.17 1.02
N MET A 14 8.39 0.97 1.08
CA MET A 14 9.05 2.28 1.15
C MET A 14 9.85 2.48 2.44
N ARG A 15 9.37 1.97 3.58
CA ARG A 15 10.08 2.04 4.87
C ARG A 15 11.26 1.05 4.96
N SER A 16 11.19 -0.07 4.25
CA SER A 16 12.18 -1.17 4.37
C SER A 16 13.22 -1.20 3.25
N LEU A 17 12.92 -0.65 2.07
CA LEU A 17 13.82 -0.65 0.92
C LEU A 17 14.44 0.74 0.70
N PRO A 18 15.71 0.81 0.25
CA PRO A 18 16.32 2.07 -0.17
C PRO A 18 15.55 2.73 -1.33
N SER A 19 15.51 4.07 -1.36
CA SER A 19 14.74 4.87 -2.34
C SER A 19 15.12 4.65 -3.82
N ARG A 20 16.26 4.01 -4.09
CA ARG A 20 16.70 3.63 -5.45
C ARG A 20 15.82 2.57 -6.11
N TYR A 21 15.07 1.79 -5.32
CA TYR A 21 14.21 0.74 -5.85
C TYR A 21 12.87 1.29 -6.31
N LYS A 22 12.48 0.94 -7.55
CA LYS A 22 11.14 1.22 -8.07
C LYS A 22 10.22 0.07 -7.67
N VAL A 23 9.22 0.38 -6.85
CA VAL A 23 8.17 -0.56 -6.46
C VAL A 23 7.01 -0.46 -7.45
N ASP A 24 6.54 -1.61 -7.94
CA ASP A 24 5.35 -1.79 -8.77
C ASP A 24 4.48 -2.87 -8.10
N ILE A 25 3.24 -2.51 -7.77
CA ILE A 25 2.31 -3.41 -7.07
C ILE A 25 1.14 -3.70 -8.00
N ARG A 26 0.87 -4.99 -8.21
CA ARG A 26 -0.22 -5.45 -9.07
C ARG A 26 -0.97 -6.57 -8.39
N LEU A 27 -2.29 -6.57 -8.54
CA LEU A 27 -3.12 -7.72 -8.21
C LEU A 27 -2.80 -8.87 -9.16
N ALA A 28 -3.03 -10.09 -8.70
CA ALA A 28 -2.88 -11.26 -9.55
C ALA A 28 -3.93 -11.24 -10.68
N PRO A 29 -3.58 -11.66 -11.90
CA PRO A 29 -4.49 -11.61 -13.03
C PRO A 29 -5.77 -12.40 -12.75
N GLY A 30 -6.93 -11.77 -12.94
CA GLY A 30 -8.23 -12.41 -12.74
C GLY A 30 -8.64 -12.57 -11.27
N SER A 31 -7.87 -12.04 -10.31
CA SER A 31 -8.19 -12.16 -8.89
C SER A 31 -9.24 -11.17 -8.40
N HIS A 32 -9.59 -10.16 -9.19
CA HIS A 32 -10.51 -9.11 -8.78
C HIS A 32 -11.25 -8.48 -9.97
N VAL A 33 -12.55 -8.25 -9.83
CA VAL A 33 -13.41 -7.69 -10.90
C VAL A 33 -12.98 -6.29 -11.38
N SER A 34 -12.31 -5.52 -10.52
CA SER A 34 -11.81 -4.18 -10.83
C SER A 34 -10.28 -4.09 -10.80
N GLU A 35 -9.60 -5.18 -11.18
CA GLU A 35 -8.14 -5.30 -11.14
C GLU A 35 -7.41 -4.09 -11.75
N ALA A 36 -7.78 -3.69 -12.97
CA ALA A 36 -7.14 -2.57 -13.66
C ALA A 36 -7.28 -1.23 -12.92
N ALA A 37 -8.46 -0.98 -12.33
CA ALA A 37 -8.71 0.23 -11.55
C ALA A 37 -7.88 0.23 -10.25
N VAL A 38 -7.82 -0.92 -9.56
CA VAL A 38 -7.03 -1.05 -8.33
C VAL A 38 -5.53 -0.93 -8.64
N ASN A 39 -5.02 -1.61 -9.67
CA ASN A 39 -3.62 -1.52 -10.08
C ASN A 39 -3.21 -0.08 -10.44
N LYS A 40 -4.10 0.67 -11.10
CA LYS A 40 -3.87 2.09 -11.38
C LYS A 40 -3.79 2.92 -10.10
N GLN A 41 -4.68 2.69 -9.13
CA GLN A 41 -4.67 3.38 -7.84
C GLN A 41 -3.40 3.07 -7.03
N LEU A 42 -2.95 1.81 -7.02
CA LEU A 42 -1.78 1.38 -6.25
C LEU A 42 -0.43 1.86 -6.82
N ASN A 43 -0.41 2.24 -8.09
CA ASN A 43 0.80 2.77 -8.74
C ASN A 43 0.79 4.29 -8.90
N ASP A 44 -0.29 4.96 -8.51
CA ASP A 44 -0.40 6.41 -8.45
C ASP A 44 0.28 6.95 -7.18
N LYS A 45 1.49 7.50 -7.34
CA LYS A 45 2.31 7.99 -6.23
C LYS A 45 1.70 9.19 -5.52
N GLU A 46 1.05 10.09 -6.25
CA GLU A 46 0.44 11.30 -5.67
C GLU A 46 -0.78 10.91 -4.85
N ARG A 47 -1.57 9.96 -5.36
CA ARG A 47 -2.70 9.41 -4.61
C ARG A 47 -2.27 8.68 -3.34
N ILE A 48 -1.18 7.90 -3.39
CA ILE A 48 -0.64 7.24 -2.20
C ILE A 48 -0.15 8.27 -1.19
N ALA A 49 0.56 9.31 -1.62
CA ALA A 49 1.01 10.37 -0.73
C ALA A 49 -0.19 11.07 -0.06
N ALA A 50 -1.20 11.46 -0.82
CA ALA A 50 -2.41 12.08 -0.30
C ALA A 50 -3.19 11.17 0.68
N ALA A 51 -3.18 9.86 0.46
CA ALA A 51 -3.79 8.89 1.37
C ALA A 51 -3.06 8.85 2.73
N LEU A 52 -1.74 9.04 2.76
CA LEU A 52 -0.94 9.04 3.99
C LEU A 52 -1.03 10.34 4.78
N GLU A 53 -1.43 11.44 4.15
CA GLU A 53 -1.75 12.70 4.85
C GLU A 53 -3.10 12.63 5.60
N SER A 54 -3.93 11.62 5.31
CA SER A 54 -5.18 11.41 6.05
C SER A 54 -4.89 10.67 7.36
N PRO A 55 -5.16 11.27 8.54
CA PRO A 55 -4.83 10.66 9.83
C PRO A 55 -5.51 9.31 10.02
N TYR A 56 -6.77 9.17 9.57
CA TYR A 56 -7.49 7.91 9.62
C TYR A 56 -6.79 6.78 8.84
N LEU A 57 -6.32 7.05 7.63
CA LEU A 57 -5.66 6.04 6.81
C LEU A 57 -4.24 5.76 7.32
N ALA A 58 -3.54 6.77 7.83
CA ALA A 58 -2.24 6.59 8.47
C ALA A 58 -2.34 5.65 9.67
N ASP A 59 -3.32 5.87 10.56
CA ASP A 59 -3.55 5.03 11.74
C ASP A 59 -3.84 3.57 11.36
N VAL A 60 -4.73 3.35 10.39
CA VAL A 60 -5.06 2.00 9.89
C VAL A 60 -3.83 1.32 9.29
N VAL A 61 -3.01 2.05 8.54
CA VAL A 61 -1.77 1.50 7.97
C VAL A 61 -0.76 1.16 9.05
N ASP A 62 -0.56 2.04 10.03
CA ASP A 62 0.38 1.80 11.12
C ASP A 62 -0.06 0.63 12.00
N GLU A 63 -1.36 0.46 12.26
CA GLU A 63 -1.91 -0.74 12.91
C GLU A 63 -1.64 -2.00 12.09
N CYS A 64 -1.89 -1.96 10.77
CA CYS A 64 -1.62 -3.10 9.88
C CYS A 64 -0.12 -3.46 9.79
N LEU A 65 0.77 -2.49 10.00
CA LEU A 65 2.22 -2.67 9.90
C LEU A 65 2.89 -2.88 11.26
N ALA A 66 2.11 -2.86 12.36
CA ALA A 66 2.59 -3.09 13.70
C ALA A 66 3.29 -4.46 13.78
N PRO A 67 4.44 -4.56 14.46
CA PRO A 67 5.14 -5.83 14.63
C PRO A 67 4.23 -6.81 15.38
N SER A 68 3.97 -7.96 14.76
CA SER A 68 3.20 -9.07 15.36
C SER A 68 4.02 -9.91 16.33
N TYR A 69 5.34 -9.70 16.38
CA TYR A 69 6.23 -10.35 17.33
C TYR A 69 6.30 -9.50 18.60
N GLN A 70 5.47 -9.86 19.58
CA GLN A 70 5.71 -9.47 20.98
C GLN A 70 6.82 -10.38 21.52
N SER A 71 7.89 -9.78 22.04
CA SER A 71 8.81 -10.42 23.00
C SER A 71 8.36 -10.11 24.41
#